data_AF-A0A919HVW5-F1
#
_entry.id   AF-A0A919HVW5-F1
#
_cell.length_a   1.000
_cell.length_b   1.000
_cell.length_c   1.000
_cell.angle_alpha   90.00
_cell.angle_beta   90.00
_cell.angle_gamma   90.00
#
_symmetry.space_group_name_H-M   'P 1'
#
loop_
_entity.id
_entity.type
_entity.pdbx_description
1 polymer ?
#
loop_
_entity_poly.entity_id
_entity_poly.type
_entity_poly.pdbx_seq_one_letter_code
_entity_poly.pdbx_strand_id
1 'polypeptide(L)'
;MFHLDTLSTLVAATLVLLLGRKLVQTVPFLKKYTIPEPVAGGLLVALALLALKKSMDIEIDFDMSLKDPLMLAFFATIGLNANLASLRAGGKVLGTFLIVVVGLLLLQNALGIGMATLLGLDPLMGLLAGSITLSGGHGTGAAWSKLFVERYGFANATEVAMACATFGWCWAA
;
A
#
# COMPACT_ATOMS: atom_id res chain seq x y z
N MET A 1 2.75 28.34 -0.29
CA MET A 1 2.52 27.03 -0.90
C MET A 1 3.25 26.99 -2.24
N PHE A 2 4.27 26.15 -2.38
CA PHE A 2 4.98 25.92 -3.64
C PHE A 2 4.34 24.71 -4.32
N HIS A 3 3.71 24.90 -5.47
CA HIS A 3 3.10 23.81 -6.21
C HIS A 3 4.06 23.31 -7.28
N LEU A 4 4.39 22.02 -7.22
CA LEU A 4 5.17 21.35 -8.25
C LEU A 4 4.23 20.84 -9.34
N ASP A 5 4.50 21.23 -10.58
CA ASP A 5 3.76 20.74 -11.74
C ASP A 5 3.98 19.22 -11.94
N THR A 6 3.23 18.65 -12.87
CA THR A 6 3.22 17.21 -13.12
C THR A 6 4.61 16.63 -13.38
N LEU A 7 5.44 17.29 -14.18
CA LEU A 7 6.79 16.80 -14.52
C LEU A 7 7.75 16.93 -13.33
N SER A 8 7.74 18.07 -12.63
CA SER A 8 8.59 18.26 -11.45
C SER A 8 8.21 17.31 -10.32
N THR A 9 6.92 17.02 -10.15
CA THR A 9 6.43 16.02 -9.20
C THR A 9 6.95 14.63 -9.53
N LEU A 10 6.94 14.24 -10.81
CA LEU A 10 7.47 12.94 -11.25
C LEU A 10 8.99 12.83 -11.01
N VAL A 11 9.74 13.89 -11.31
CA VAL A 11 11.18 13.95 -11.03
C VAL A 11 11.43 13.85 -9.53
N ALA A 12 10.70 14.61 -8.71
CA ALA A 12 10.79 14.55 -7.26
C ALA A 12 10.50 13.13 -6.75
N ALA A 13 9.41 12.51 -7.19
CA ALA A 13 9.05 11.12 -6.82
C ALA A 13 10.15 10.12 -7.19
N THR A 14 10.77 10.28 -8.36
CA THR A 14 11.89 9.44 -8.79
C THR A 14 13.14 9.64 -7.91
N LEU A 15 13.45 10.88 -7.54
CA LEU A 15 14.55 11.17 -6.61
C LEU A 15 14.29 10.59 -5.22
N VAL A 16 13.05 10.68 -4.72
CA VAL A 16 12.65 10.05 -3.45
C VAL A 16 12.84 8.53 -3.50
N LEU A 17 12.45 7.90 -4.62
CA LEU A 17 12.66 6.46 -4.83
C LEU A 17 14.14 6.08 -4.79
N LEU A 18 15.00 6.81 -5.53
CA LEU A 18 16.44 6.55 -5.56
C LEU A 18 17.09 6.77 -4.19
N LEU A 19 16.65 7.79 -3.46
CA LEU A 19 17.08 8.05 -2.09
C LEU A 19 16.68 6.89 -1.17
N GLY A 20 15.44 6.42 -1.26
CA GLY A 20 14.94 5.27 -0.51
C GLY A 20 15.74 4.00 -0.80
N ARG A 21 16.06 3.74 -2.07
CA ARG A 21 16.93 2.62 -2.48
C ARG A 21 18.31 2.70 -1.84
N LYS A 22 18.95 3.88 -1.89
CA LYS A 22 20.26 4.10 -1.24
C LYS A 22 20.16 3.88 0.28
N LEU A 23 19.08 4.35 0.90
CA LEU A 23 18.84 4.21 2.34
C LEU A 23 18.70 2.74 2.75
N VAL A 24 17.87 1.97 2.06
CA VAL A 24 17.66 0.53 2.32
C VAL A 24 18.96 -0.26 2.11
N GLN A 25 19.76 0.09 1.10
CA GLN A 25 21.04 -0.57 0.86
C GLN A 25 22.11 -0.24 1.93
N THR A 26 22.04 0.95 2.51
CA THR A 26 23.03 1.43 3.49
C THR A 26 22.69 1.00 4.92
N VAL A 27 21.40 0.96 5.27
CA VAL A 27 20.94 0.67 6.64
C VAL A 27 20.56 -0.81 6.76
N PRO A 28 21.35 -1.64 7.49
CA PRO A 28 21.11 -3.08 7.58
C PRO A 28 19.76 -3.44 8.20
N PHE A 29 19.23 -2.58 9.08
CA PHE A 29 17.91 -2.76 9.68
C PHE A 29 16.79 -2.71 8.63
N LEU A 30 16.80 -1.72 7.74
CA LEU A 30 15.78 -1.58 6.69
C LEU A 30 15.86 -2.74 5.69
N LYS A 31 17.09 -3.17 5.37
CA LYS A 31 17.33 -4.36 4.54
C LYS A 31 16.84 -5.65 5.21
N LYS A 32 17.07 -5.81 6.52
CA LYS A 32 16.70 -7.01 7.29
C LYS A 32 15.19 -7.24 7.31
N TYR A 33 14.40 -6.18 7.41
CA TYR A 33 12.93 -6.26 7.42
C TYR A 33 12.30 -6.04 6.04
N THR A 34 13.08 -6.08 4.96
CA THR A 34 12.60 -5.93 3.58
C THR A 34 11.71 -4.69 3.40
N ILE A 35 12.08 -3.58 4.06
CA ILE A 35 11.30 -2.35 3.97
C ILE A 35 11.36 -1.85 2.52
N PRO A 36 10.21 -1.54 1.88
CA PRO A 36 10.19 -1.11 0.49
C PRO A 36 10.95 0.20 0.30
N GLU A 37 11.75 0.27 -0.77
CA GLU A 37 12.50 1.48 -1.14
C GLU A 37 11.61 2.74 -1.22
N PRO A 38 10.40 2.71 -1.85
CA PRO A 38 9.53 3.89 -1.90
C PRO A 38 9.06 4.35 -0.51
N VAL A 39 8.82 3.41 0.42
CA VAL A 39 8.35 3.72 1.77
C VAL A 39 9.46 4.34 2.60
N ALA A 40 10.67 3.77 2.54
CA ALA A 40 11.83 4.29 3.26
C ALA A 40 12.19 5.73 2.81
N GLY A 41 12.22 5.96 1.49
CA GLY A 41 12.47 7.30 0.93
C GLY A 41 11.35 8.28 1.26
N GLY A 42 10.09 7.85 1.07
CA GLY A 42 8.91 8.66 1.34
C GLY A 42 8.81 9.11 2.80
N LEU A 43 9.08 8.22 3.76
CA LEU A 43 9.08 8.56 5.19
C LEU A 43 10.13 9.62 5.52
N LEU A 44 11.35 9.49 4.99
CA LEU A 44 12.42 10.46 5.22
C LEU A 44 12.04 11.84 4.68
N VAL A 45 11.49 11.90 3.46
CA VAL A 45 11.05 13.15 2.84
C VAL A 45 9.84 13.74 3.57
N ALA A 46 8.88 12.91 4.00
CA ALA A 46 7.73 13.37 4.78
C ALA A 46 8.16 14.01 6.11
N LEU A 47 9.13 13.43 6.82
CA LEU A 47 9.70 14.01 8.03
C LEU A 47 10.44 15.33 7.76
N ALA A 48 11.17 15.42 6.64
CA ALA A 48 11.82 16.66 6.23
C ALA A 48 10.79 17.76 5.92
N LEU A 49 9.75 17.46 5.14
CA LEU A 49 8.66 18.40 4.83
C LEU A 49 7.91 18.84 6.10
N LEU A 50 7.67 17.92 7.04
CA LEU A 50 7.06 18.23 8.33
C LEU A 50 7.92 19.21 9.14
N ALA A 51 9.25 19.00 9.16
CA ALA A 51 10.18 19.91 9.82
C ALA A 51 10.16 21.30 9.16
N LEU A 52 10.25 21.37 7.82
CA LEU A 52 10.17 22.63 7.08
C LEU A 52 8.88 23.40 7.37
N LYS A 53 7.73 22.70 7.36
CA LYS A 53 6.43 23.29 7.67
C LYS A 53 6.41 23.88 9.08
N LYS A 54 6.92 23.14 10.08
CA LYS A 54 6.93 23.59 11.48
C LYS A 54 7.90 24.74 11.74
N SER A 55 9.05 24.78 11.07
CA SER A 55 10.10 25.79 11.34
C SER A 55 9.98 27.04 10.49
N MET A 56 9.54 26.91 9.23
CA MET A 56 9.58 28.00 8.23
C MET A 56 8.21 28.27 7.59
N ASP A 57 7.16 27.56 7.98
CA ASP A 57 5.80 27.64 7.41
C ASP A 57 5.77 27.45 5.88
N ILE A 58 6.74 26.68 5.36
CA ILE A 58 6.83 26.35 3.94
C ILE A 58 6.01 25.08 3.70
N GLU A 59 5.03 25.20 2.80
CA GLU A 59 4.21 24.09 2.33
C GLU A 59 4.50 23.82 0.85
N ILE A 60 4.75 22.55 0.53
CA ILE A 60 5.03 22.07 -0.83
C ILE A 60 3.89 21.12 -1.23
N ASP A 61 3.22 21.43 -2.33
CA ASP A 61 2.18 20.62 -2.91
C ASP A 61 2.66 19.90 -4.16
N PHE A 62 2.24 18.66 -4.31
CA PHE A 62 2.57 17.80 -5.44
C PHE A 62 1.35 17.60 -6.32
N ASP A 63 1.56 17.58 -7.63
CA ASP A 63 0.52 17.26 -8.61
C ASP A 63 0.28 15.73 -8.66
N MET A 64 -0.91 15.32 -8.22
CA MET A 64 -1.30 13.90 -8.13
C MET A 64 -1.99 13.37 -9.39
N SER A 65 -2.07 14.17 -10.47
CA SER A 65 -2.83 13.83 -11.69
C SER A 65 -2.35 12.54 -12.38
N LEU A 66 -1.06 12.20 -12.25
CA LEU A 66 -0.51 10.97 -12.83
C LEU A 66 -0.67 9.72 -11.96
N LYS A 67 -1.03 9.86 -10.67
CA LYS A 67 -1.12 8.72 -9.74
C LYS A 67 -2.08 7.65 -10.26
N ASP A 68 -3.28 8.07 -10.65
CA ASP A 68 -4.34 7.15 -11.04
C ASP A 68 -4.09 6.48 -12.40
N PRO A 69 -3.70 7.21 -13.46
CA PRO A 69 -3.28 6.60 -14.72
C PRO A 69 -2.14 5.59 -14.55
N LEU A 70 -1.13 5.91 -13.72
CA LEU A 70 0.00 5.01 -13.47
C LEU A 70 -0.43 3.75 -12.71
N MET A 71 -1.29 3.87 -11.69
CA MET A 71 -1.84 2.70 -11.00
C MET A 71 -2.68 1.83 -11.93
N LEU A 72 -3.52 2.43 -12.77
CA LEU A 72 -4.32 1.71 -13.75
C LEU A 72 -3.44 0.99 -14.77
N ALA A 73 -2.41 1.64 -15.29
CA ALA A 73 -1.45 1.03 -16.20
C ALA A 73 -0.74 -0.17 -15.53
N PHE A 74 -0.30 -0.02 -14.28
CA PHE A 74 0.33 -1.10 -13.51
C PHE A 74 -0.58 -2.32 -13.36
N PHE A 75 -1.82 -2.13 -12.90
CA PHE A 75 -2.76 -3.25 -12.74
C PHE A 75 -3.18 -3.86 -14.06
N ALA A 76 -3.34 -3.04 -15.11
CA ALA A 76 -3.61 -3.53 -16.46
C ALA A 76 -2.47 -4.40 -16.96
N THR A 77 -1.21 -4.01 -16.78
CA THR A 77 -0.04 -4.81 -17.16
C THR A 77 0.03 -6.13 -16.39
N ILE A 78 -0.24 -6.13 -15.08
CA ILE A 78 -0.33 -7.38 -14.29
C ILE A 78 -1.40 -8.30 -14.86
N GLY A 79 -2.60 -7.76 -15.15
CA GLY A 79 -3.70 -8.52 -15.72
C GLY A 79 -3.39 -9.09 -17.10
N LEU A 80 -2.74 -8.30 -17.97
CA LEU A 80 -2.33 -8.74 -19.31
C LEU A 80 -1.20 -9.78 -19.28
N ASN A 81 -0.36 -9.77 -18.25
CA ASN A 81 0.69 -10.78 -18.05
C ASN A 81 0.13 -12.09 -17.45
N ALA A 82 -1.16 -12.14 -17.09
CA ALA A 82 -1.77 -13.35 -16.56
C ALA A 82 -1.86 -14.45 -17.63
N ASN A 83 -1.20 -15.58 -17.38
CA ASN A 83 -1.22 -16.72 -18.30
C ASN A 83 -2.47 -17.59 -18.08
N LEU A 84 -3.49 -17.40 -18.92
CA LEU A 84 -4.72 -18.22 -18.87
C LEU A 84 -4.46 -19.71 -19.11
N ALA A 85 -3.40 -20.07 -19.85
CA ALA A 85 -3.06 -21.48 -20.05
C ALA A 85 -2.54 -22.12 -18.75
N SER A 86 -1.71 -21.40 -17.97
CA SER A 86 -1.28 -21.86 -16.65
C SER A 86 -2.45 -21.99 -15.67
N LEU A 87 -3.40 -21.04 -15.73
CA LEU A 87 -4.62 -21.10 -14.92
C LEU A 87 -5.47 -22.33 -15.27
N ARG A 88 -5.66 -22.60 -16.57
CA ARG A 88 -6.40 -23.78 -17.05
C ARG A 88 -5.68 -25.09 -16.70
N ALA A 89 -4.35 -25.12 -16.78
CA ALA A 89 -3.54 -26.29 -16.42
C ALA A 89 -3.67 -26.68 -14.93
N GLY A 90 -3.93 -25.71 -14.05
CA GLY A 90 -4.18 -25.96 -12.63
C GLY A 90 -5.45 -26.77 -12.35
N GLY A 91 -6.42 -26.77 -13.26
CA GLY A 91 -7.58 -27.65 -13.26
C GLY A 91 -8.33 -27.73 -11.91
N LYS A 92 -8.62 -28.95 -11.46
CA LYS A 92 -9.35 -29.20 -10.20
C LYS A 92 -8.56 -28.76 -8.96
N VAL A 93 -7.23 -28.92 -8.97
CA VAL A 93 -6.35 -28.57 -7.85
C VAL A 93 -6.40 -27.07 -7.59
N LEU A 94 -6.34 -26.27 -8.64
CA LEU A 94 -6.48 -24.81 -8.54
C LEU A 94 -7.85 -24.41 -7.96
N GLY A 95 -8.93 -25.07 -8.39
CA GLY A 95 -10.26 -24.82 -7.85
C GLY A 95 -10.36 -25.14 -6.34
N THR A 96 -9.83 -26.29 -5.91
CA THR A 96 -9.78 -26.64 -4.48
C THR A 96 -8.91 -25.67 -3.69
N PHE A 97 -7.74 -25.32 -4.22
CA PHE A 97 -6.86 -24.32 -3.61
C PHE A 97 -7.57 -22.97 -3.44
N LEU A 98 -8.30 -22.52 -4.46
CA LEU A 98 -9.05 -21.26 -4.40
C LEU A 98 -10.12 -21.29 -3.32
N ILE A 99 -10.87 -22.38 -3.18
CA ILE A 99 -11.87 -22.54 -2.10
C ILE A 99 -11.21 -22.44 -0.73
N VAL A 100 -10.08 -23.13 -0.53
CA VAL A 100 -9.35 -23.09 0.74
C VAL A 100 -8.85 -21.68 1.03
N VAL A 101 -8.22 -21.02 0.05
CA VAL A 101 -7.74 -19.63 0.20
C VAL A 101 -8.88 -18.69 0.54
N VAL A 102 -10.00 -18.74 -0.19
CA VAL A 102 -11.17 -17.90 0.12
C VAL A 102 -11.68 -18.15 1.54
N GLY A 103 -11.75 -19.41 1.98
CA GLY A 103 -12.10 -19.75 3.36
C GLY A 103 -11.15 -19.14 4.38
N LEU A 104 -9.84 -19.21 4.14
CA LEU A 104 -8.82 -18.60 5.00
C LEU A 104 -8.91 -17.07 5.00
N LEU A 105 -9.20 -16.43 3.87
CA LEU A 105 -9.39 -14.97 3.79
C LEU A 105 -10.63 -14.52 4.56
N LEU A 106 -11.72 -15.28 4.49
CA LEU A 106 -12.92 -15.00 5.30
C LEU A 106 -12.61 -15.11 6.80
N LEU A 107 -11.88 -16.15 7.21
CA LEU A 107 -11.44 -16.30 8.59
C LEU A 107 -10.52 -15.15 9.03
N GLN A 108 -9.55 -14.77 8.18
CA GLN A 108 -8.65 -13.64 8.44
C GLN A 108 -9.42 -12.34 8.65
N ASN A 109 -10.43 -12.07 7.82
CA ASN A 109 -11.28 -10.89 7.96
C ASN A 109 -12.17 -10.95 9.20
N ALA A 110 -12.74 -12.11 9.52
CA ALA A 110 -13.53 -12.29 10.74
C ALA A 110 -12.68 -12.02 12.00
N LEU A 111 -11.45 -12.54 12.02
CA LEU A 111 -10.50 -12.28 13.11
C LEU A 111 -10.08 -10.80 13.15
N GLY A 112 -9.77 -10.20 12.01
CA GLY A 112 -9.38 -8.78 11.92
C GLY A 112 -10.49 -7.84 12.41
N ILE A 113 -11.72 -8.06 11.95
CA ILE A 113 -12.91 -7.33 12.42
C ILE A 113 -13.14 -7.56 13.92
N GLY A 114 -13.07 -8.82 14.37
CA GLY A 114 -13.29 -9.18 15.77
C GLY A 114 -12.25 -8.54 16.71
N MET A 115 -10.99 -8.50 16.32
CA MET A 115 -9.95 -7.82 17.10
C MET A 115 -10.13 -6.31 17.10
N ALA A 116 -10.49 -5.70 15.96
CA ALA A 116 -10.78 -4.27 15.90
C ALA A 116 -11.94 -3.89 16.84
N THR A 117 -13.04 -4.66 16.83
CA THR A 117 -14.18 -4.38 17.71
C THR A 117 -13.85 -4.60 19.18
N LEU A 118 -13.08 -5.63 19.54
CA LEU A 118 -12.63 -5.87 20.91
C LEU A 118 -11.74 -4.73 21.45
N LEU A 119 -10.96 -4.09 20.57
CA LEU A 119 -10.12 -2.94 20.90
C LEU A 119 -10.90 -1.61 20.85
N GLY A 120 -12.20 -1.63 20.55
CA GLY A 120 -13.03 -0.42 20.42
C GLY A 120 -12.74 0.40 19.15
N LEU A 121 -12.09 -0.21 18.16
CA LEU A 121 -11.76 0.40 16.87
C LEU A 121 -12.84 0.11 15.83
N ASP A 122 -12.82 0.88 14.73
CA ASP A 122 -13.75 0.70 13.61
C ASP A 122 -13.55 -0.69 12.95
N PRO A 123 -14.62 -1.49 12.76
CA PRO A 123 -14.57 -2.76 12.03
C PRO A 123 -13.90 -2.69 10.65
N LEU A 124 -14.05 -1.57 9.94
CA LEU A 124 -13.45 -1.33 8.62
C LEU A 124 -11.93 -1.31 8.69
N MET A 125 -11.37 -0.86 9.81
CA MET A 125 -9.92 -0.96 10.05
C MET A 125 -9.48 -2.43 10.11
N GLY A 126 -10.30 -3.31 10.69
CA GLY A 126 -10.05 -4.76 10.72
C GLY A 126 -10.03 -5.41 9.34
N LEU A 127 -10.85 -4.92 8.40
CA LEU A 127 -10.82 -5.36 7.00
C LEU A 127 -9.56 -4.86 6.26
N LEU A 128 -9.23 -3.58 6.44
CA LEU A 128 -8.02 -2.99 5.84
C LEU A 128 -6.75 -3.65 6.37
N ALA A 129 -6.69 -3.94 7.68
CA ALA A 129 -5.60 -4.66 8.32
C ALA A 129 -5.65 -6.19 8.10
N GLY A 130 -6.72 -6.70 7.48
CA GLY A 130 -6.93 -8.10 7.17
C GLY A 130 -6.52 -8.46 5.75
N SER A 131 -7.39 -9.17 5.03
CA SER A 131 -7.05 -9.72 3.72
C SER A 131 -6.71 -8.66 2.67
N ILE A 132 -7.30 -7.46 2.78
CA ILE A 132 -7.13 -6.38 1.80
C ILE A 132 -5.65 -6.01 1.65
N THR A 133 -4.89 -5.96 2.75
CA THR A 133 -3.48 -5.56 2.73
C THR A 133 -2.53 -6.71 2.99
N LEU A 134 -2.85 -7.64 3.90
CA LEU A 134 -1.95 -8.75 4.24
C LEU A 134 -1.86 -9.79 3.13
N SER A 135 -2.95 -9.99 2.38
CA SER A 135 -2.98 -10.92 1.24
C SER A 135 -2.93 -10.17 -0.10
N GLY A 136 -3.58 -9.00 -0.20
CA GLY A 136 -3.61 -8.18 -1.41
C GLY A 136 -2.43 -7.20 -1.57
N GLY A 137 -1.65 -6.94 -0.52
CA GLY A 137 -0.53 -6.01 -0.54
C GLY A 137 -0.93 -4.54 -0.71
N HIS A 138 0.06 -3.69 -0.99
CA HIS A 138 -0.15 -2.25 -1.18
C HIS A 138 -1.08 -1.93 -2.36
N GLY A 139 -1.12 -2.78 -3.39
CA GLY A 139 -1.96 -2.57 -4.56
C GLY A 139 -3.46 -2.68 -4.25
N THR A 140 -3.87 -3.79 -3.65
CA THR A 140 -5.27 -3.98 -3.21
C THR A 140 -5.63 -2.97 -2.12
N GLY A 141 -4.71 -2.67 -1.19
CA GLY A 141 -4.88 -1.60 -0.21
C GLY A 141 -5.19 -0.23 -0.84
N ALA A 142 -4.42 0.20 -1.85
CA ALA A 142 -4.63 1.46 -2.56
C ALA A 142 -5.95 1.50 -3.34
N ALA A 143 -6.34 0.38 -3.95
CA ALA A 143 -7.58 0.31 -4.73
C ALA A 143 -8.82 0.39 -3.82
N TRP A 144 -8.81 -0.33 -2.70
CA TRP A 144 -9.94 -0.38 -1.78
C TRP A 144 -10.01 0.82 -0.83
N SER A 145 -8.88 1.47 -0.51
CA SER A 145 -8.88 2.63 0.39
C SER A 145 -9.74 3.78 -0.14
N LYS A 146 -9.73 4.03 -1.46
CA LYS A 146 -10.60 5.03 -2.09
C LYS A 146 -12.08 4.76 -1.83
N LEU A 147 -12.50 3.50 -2.01
CA LEU A 147 -13.87 3.08 -1.75
C LEU A 147 -14.26 3.31 -0.29
N PHE A 148 -13.34 3.05 0.64
CA PHE A 148 -13.56 3.23 2.08
C PHE A 148 -13.67 4.71 2.47
N VAL A 149 -12.88 5.59 1.85
CA VAL A 149 -13.00 7.04 2.03
C VAL A 149 -14.33 7.55 1.47
N GLU A 150 -14.63 7.22 0.22
CA GLU A 150 -15.76 7.81 -0.52
C GLU A 150 -17.13 7.29 -0.06
N ARG A 151 -17.26 5.98 0.19
CA ARG A 151 -18.56 5.36 0.51
C ARG A 151 -18.80 5.14 1.99
N TYR A 152 -17.74 4.95 2.76
CA TYR A 152 -17.83 4.61 4.18
C TYR A 152 -17.34 5.72 5.10
N GLY A 153 -16.83 6.83 4.55
CA GLY A 153 -16.38 7.99 5.32
C GLY A 153 -15.13 7.74 6.15
N PHE A 154 -14.41 6.63 5.91
CA PHE A 154 -13.21 6.28 6.66
C PHE A 154 -12.01 7.08 6.13
N ALA A 155 -11.86 8.32 6.57
CA ALA A 155 -10.93 9.29 6.01
C ALA A 155 -9.47 8.81 5.93
N ASN A 156 -9.01 8.04 6.93
CA ASN A 156 -7.62 7.58 7.03
C ASN A 156 -7.39 6.19 6.39
N ALA A 157 -8.28 5.74 5.49
CA ALA A 157 -8.22 4.40 4.92
C ALA A 157 -6.91 4.12 4.19
N THR A 158 -6.37 5.12 3.49
CA THR A 158 -5.18 4.94 2.64
C THR A 158 -3.94 4.77 3.49
N GLU A 159 -3.80 5.57 4.53
CA GLU A 159 -2.71 5.57 5.48
C GLU A 159 -2.68 4.24 6.24
N VAL A 160 -3.83 3.82 6.75
CA VAL A 160 -4.00 2.53 7.42
C VAL A 160 -3.66 1.39 6.48
N ALA A 161 -4.17 1.41 5.25
CA ALA A 161 -3.90 0.34 4.28
C ALA A 161 -2.40 0.23 3.95
N MET A 162 -1.72 1.36 3.74
CA MET A 162 -0.28 1.39 3.45
C MET A 162 0.55 0.93 4.65
N ALA A 163 0.16 1.31 5.87
CA ALA A 163 0.82 0.88 7.09
C ALA A 163 0.68 -0.63 7.29
N CYS A 164 -0.54 -1.17 7.19
CA CYS A 164 -0.81 -2.60 7.35
C CYS A 164 -0.11 -3.45 6.29
N ALA A 165 -0.11 -3.03 5.02
CA ALA A 165 0.59 -3.74 3.95
C ALA A 165 2.11 -3.80 4.20
N THR A 166 2.70 -2.69 4.66
CA THR A 166 4.13 -2.63 4.99
C THR A 166 4.46 -3.49 6.21
N PHE A 167 3.60 -3.46 7.23
CA PHE A 167 3.77 -4.28 8.44
C PHE A 167 3.65 -5.77 8.12
N GLY A 168 2.69 -6.14 7.26
CA GLY A 168 2.53 -7.50 6.78
C GLY A 168 3.80 -8.07 6.16
N TRP A 169 4.52 -7.30 5.36
CA TRP A 169 5.80 -7.75 4.77
C TRP A 169 6.92 -7.95 5.80
N CYS A 170 6.92 -7.17 6.89
CA CYS A 170 7.91 -7.32 7.95
C CYS A 170 7.69 -8.59 8.79
N TRP A 171 6.44 -9.07 8.88
CA TRP A 171 6.04 -10.20 9.72
C TRP A 171 5.76 -11.49 8.96
N ALA A 172 5.56 -11.42 7.64
CA ALA A 172 5.37 -12.58 6.77
C ALA A 172 6.69 -13.20 6.27
N ALA A 173 7.84 -12.61 6.61
CA ALA A 173 9.19 -13.12 6.33
C ALA A 173 9.81 -13.82 7.54
#